data_AF-A0A650CL55-F1
#
_entry.id   AF-A0A650CL55-F1
#
_cell.length_a   1.000
_cell.length_b   1.000
_cell.length_c   1.000
_cell.angle_alpha   90.00
_cell.angle_beta   90.00
_cell.angle_gamma   90.00
#
_symmetry.space_group_name_H-M   'P 1'
#
loop_
_entity.id
_entity.type
_entity.pdbx_description
1 polymer ?
#
loop_
_entity_poly.entity_id
_entity_poly.type
_entity_poly.pdbx_seq_one_letter_code
_entity_poly.pdbx_strand_id
1 'polypeptide(L)' 'MPNNKYIIMKIVEDKDGERFLVIESKEDLEKFKEDVLRRIREKAKAYKPSMSPNLPNKYYTVF' A
#
# COMPACT_ATOMS: atom_id res chain seq x y z
N MET A 1 7.73 -3.76 33.46
CA MET A 1 8.60 -3.53 32.29
C MET A 1 7.94 -2.47 31.43
N PRO A 2 8.62 -1.36 31.06
CA PRO A 2 7.99 -0.33 30.26
C PRO A 2 7.67 -0.94 28.88
N ASN A 3 6.39 -0.91 28.53
CA ASN A 3 5.84 -1.41 27.29
C ASN A 3 6.12 -0.36 26.20
N ASN A 4 7.39 -0.29 25.78
CA ASN A 4 7.88 0.66 24.81
C ASN A 4 7.35 0.27 23.43
N LYS A 5 6.12 0.70 23.13
CA LYS A 5 5.42 0.60 21.85
C LYS A 5 6.03 1.58 20.83
N TYR A 6 7.34 1.53 20.65
CA TYR A 6 8.04 2.32 19.65
C TYR A 6 7.89 1.58 18.33
N ILE A 7 7.16 2.20 17.41
CA ILE A 7 7.09 1.79 16.02
C ILE A 7 8.49 1.99 15.46
N ILE A 8 9.21 0.92 15.11
CA ILE A 8 10.56 1.07 14.56
C ILE A 8 10.48 0.84 13.05
N MET A 9 10.08 1.91 12.35
CA MET A 9 10.21 2.02 10.90
C MET A 9 11.29 3.06 10.60
N LYS A 10 12.31 2.67 9.84
CA LYS A 10 13.43 3.55 9.48
C LYS A 10 13.64 3.53 7.97
N ILE A 11 13.88 4.69 7.38
CA ILE A 11 14.38 4.79 6.00
C ILE A 11 15.90 4.66 6.06
N VAL A 12 16.44 3.67 5.35
CA VAL A 12 17.88 3.43 5.24
C VAL A 12 18.29 3.65 3.80
N GLU A 13 19.38 4.39 3.60
CA GLU A 13 20.01 4.60 2.30
C GLU A 13 21.18 3.62 2.17
N ASP A 14 21.27 2.91 1.05
CA ASP A 14 22.39 2.04 0.77
C ASP A 14 23.58 2.84 0.17
N LYS A 15 24.62 2.12 -0.23
CA LYS A 15 25.85 2.74 -0.76
C LYS A 15 25.67 3.31 -2.18
N ASP A 16 24.63 2.87 -2.88
CA ASP A 16 24.30 3.29 -4.24
C ASP A 16 23.26 4.43 -4.24
N GLY A 17 22.80 4.85 -3.06
CA GLY A 17 21.82 5.92 -2.86
C GLY A 17 20.36 5.44 -2.88
N GLU A 18 20.12 4.13 -2.96
CA GLU A 18 18.79 3.54 -2.94
C GLU A 18 18.23 3.56 -1.51
N ARG A 19 16.96 3.94 -1.37
CA ARG A 19 16.30 4.12 -0.06
C ARG A 19 15.26 3.02 0.19
N PHE A 20 15.42 2.32 1.29
CA PHE A 20 14.54 1.24 1.70
C PHE A 20 13.85 1.56 3.03
N LEU A 21 12.58 1.18 3.11
CA LEU A 21 11.85 1.16 4.38
C LEU A 21 12.17 -0.14 5.11
N VAL A 22 12.85 -0.03 6.25
CA VAL A 22 13.13 -1.15 7.15
C VAL A 22 12.03 -1.22 8.19
N ILE A 23 11.48 -2.43 8.35
CA ILE A 23 10.46 -2.76 9.36
C ILE A 23 11.09 -3.77 10.31
N GLU A 24 11.29 -3.37 11.57
CA GLU A 24 12.06 -4.17 12.52
C GLU A 24 11.20 -5.15 13.35
N SER A 25 9.87 -5.05 13.25
CA SER A 25 8.97 -5.93 14.00
C SER A 25 7.79 -6.43 13.16
N LYS A 26 7.28 -7.61 13.53
CA LYS A 26 6.08 -8.20 12.91
C LYS A 26 4.83 -7.36 13.17
N GLU A 27 4.70 -6.79 14.37
CA GLU A 27 3.58 -5.89 14.71
C GLU A 27 3.58 -4.62 13.84
N ASP A 28 4.77 -4.05 13.56
CA ASP A 28 4.89 -2.88 12.68
C ASP A 28 4.54 -3.22 11.23
N LEU A 29 4.91 -4.42 10.77
CA LEU A 29 4.56 -4.89 9.43
C LEU A 29 3.04 -5.07 9.28
N GLU A 30 2.39 -5.65 10.28
CA GLU A 30 0.93 -5.83 10.29
C GLU A 30 0.21 -4.48 10.29
N LYS A 31 0.67 -3.53 11.13
CA LYS A 31 0.11 -2.18 11.19
C LYS A 31 0.31 -1.40 9.88
N PHE A 32 1.50 -1.48 9.28
CA PHE A 32 1.80 -0.87 7.99
C PHE A 32 0.90 -1.44 6.88
N LYS A 33 0.71 -2.77 6.85
CA LYS A 33 -0.16 -3.44 5.90
C LYS A 33 -1.61 -2.98 6.02
N GLU A 34 -2.12 -2.86 7.25
CA GLU A 34 -3.48 -2.34 7.49
C GLU A 34 -3.64 -0.90 6.98
N ASP A 35 -2.66 -0.04 7.25
CA ASP A 35 -2.68 1.35 6.81
C ASP A 35 -2.67 1.48 5.28
N VAL A 36 -1.85 0.68 4.60
CA VAL A 36 -1.82 0.61 3.13
C VAL A 36 -3.17 0.16 2.59
N LEU A 37 -3.73 -0.93 3.12
CA LEU A 37 -5.03 -1.46 2.68
C LEU A 37 -6.16 -0.46 2.92
N ARG A 38 -6.13 0.28 4.04
CA ARG A 38 -7.10 1.34 4.34
C ARG A 38 -7.06 2.44 3.28
N ARG A 39 -5.87 2.96 2.96
CA ARG A 39 -5.69 4.00 1.93
C ARG A 39 -6.13 3.54 0.54
N ILE A 40 -5.86 2.28 0.19
CA ILE A 40 -6.34 1.70 -1.09
C ILE A 40 -7.87 1.67 -1.12
N ARG A 41 -8.52 1.22 -0.04
CA ARG A 41 -9.99 1.20 0.06
C ARG A 41 -10.59 2.60 0.02
N GLU A 42 -9.98 3.58 0.65
CA GLU A 42 -10.40 4.98 0.59
C GLU A 42 -10.30 5.53 -0.84
N LYS A 43 -9.18 5.28 -1.54
CA LYS A 43 -9.05 5.64 -2.96
C LYS A 43 -10.07 4.93 -3.84
N ALA A 44 -10.33 3.64 -3.61
CA ALA A 44 -11.31 2.88 -4.36
C ALA A 44 -12.75 3.38 -4.11
N LYS A 45 -13.08 3.80 -2.89
CA LYS A 45 -14.38 4.43 -2.57
C LYS A 45 -14.52 5.84 -3.16
N ALA A 46 -13.42 6.60 -3.19
CA ALA A 46 -13.37 7.92 -3.83
C ALA A 46 -13.44 7.83 -5.37
N TYR A 47 -13.01 6.70 -5.93
CA TYR A 47 -13.21 6.35 -7.34
C TYR A 47 -14.70 6.02 -7.58
N LYS A 48 -15.53 7.06 -7.73
CA LYS A 48 -16.81 6.93 -8.42
C LYS A 48 -16.50 6.76 -9.91
N PRO A 49 -16.86 5.65 -10.59
CA PRO A 49 -16.77 5.61 -12.04
C PRO A 49 -17.77 6.63 -12.59
N SER A 50 -17.31 7.82 -12.92
CA SER A 50 -18.07 8.77 -13.72
C SER A 50 -17.97 8.35 -15.19
N MET A 51 -18.51 7.19 -15.56
CA MET A 51 -18.75 6.90 -16.97
C MET A 51 -19.82 5.83 -17.17
N SER A 52 -20.85 6.24 -17.90
CA SER A 52 -21.92 5.43 -18.49
C SER A 52 -21.42 4.12 -19.12
N PRO A 53 -22.15 3.00 -18.99
CA PRO A 53 -21.80 1.75 -19.65
C PRO A 53 -22.21 1.83 -21.12
N ASN A 54 -21.33 2.40 -21.95
CA ASN A 54 -21.32 2.11 -23.39
C ASN A 54 -19.99 1.43 -23.71
N LEU A 55 -19.89 0.15 -23.33
CA LEU A 55 -18.85 -0.75 -23.80
C LEU A 55 -19.30 -1.31 -25.15
N PRO A 56 -18.73 -0.89 -26.30
CA PRO A 56 -18.88 -1.69 -27.51
C PRO A 56 -18.14 -3.01 -27.29
N ASN A 57 -18.88 -4.11 -27.39
CA ASN A 57 -18.37 -5.48 -27.43
C ASN A 57 -17.24 -5.61 -28.46
N LYS A 58 -15.99 -5.50 -28.01
CA LYS A 58 -14.85 -6.09 -28.71
C LYS A 58 -13.97 -6.76 -27.69
N TYR A 59 -14.22 -8.05 -27.54
CA TYR A 59 -13.29 -9.04 -27.03
C TYR A 59 -11.88 -8.74 -27.53
N TYR A 60 -10.95 -8.54 -26.60
CA TYR A 60 -9.55 -8.85 -26.84
C TYR A 60 -9.19 -9.98 -25.90
N THR A 61 -9.23 -11.19 -26.45
CA THR A 61 -8.46 -12.32 -25.94
C THR A 61 -6.99 -11.93 -26.09
N VAL A 62 -6.24 -11.96 -24.99
CA VAL A 62 -4.78 -11.89 -25.01
C VAL A 62 -4.30 -13.09 -24.19
N PHE A 63 -3.97 -14.14 -24.96
CA PHE A 63 -3.26 -15.40 -24.66
C PHE A 63 -3.77 -16.27 -23.50
#